data_AF-A0A1G8CBN3-F1
#
_entry.id   AF-A0A1G8CBN3-F1
#
_cell.length_a   1.000
_cell.length_b   1.000
_cell.length_c   1.000
_cell.angle_alpha   90.00
_cell.angle_beta   90.00
_cell.angle_gamma   90.00
#
_symmetry.space_group_name_H-M   'P 1'
#
loop_
_entity.id
_entity.type
_entity.pdbx_description
1 polymer ?
#
loop_
_entity_poly.entity_id
_entity_poly.type
_entity_poly.pdbx_seq_one_letter_code
_entity_poly.pdbx_strand_id
1 'polypeptide(L)'
;MSTQDPSGTEPGAASTPGDEKQRHVFVYRGWRFAYSAPRTKTGVYRPVVICLGQGSDDQETMLPDDTDEIAYATEAEALRHAQQQAMRWVHDRTGDGQGQL
;
A
#
# COMPACT_ATOMS: atom_id res chain seq x y z
N MET A 1 -8.18 19.69 53.76
CA MET A 1 -7.53 18.38 53.58
C MET A 1 -8.18 17.70 52.39
N SER A 2 -7.42 17.57 51.29
CA SER A 2 -7.46 16.52 50.26
C SER A 2 -6.69 17.07 49.07
N THR A 3 -5.39 16.93 49.18
CA THR A 3 -4.43 17.01 48.08
C THR A 3 -4.79 15.91 47.10
N GLN A 4 -4.97 16.25 45.82
CA GLN A 4 -4.87 15.26 44.76
C GLN A 4 -3.65 15.62 43.91
N ASP A 5 -2.68 14.73 43.96
CA ASP A 5 -1.41 14.78 43.26
C ASP A 5 -1.54 14.87 41.74
N PRO A 6 -0.53 15.44 41.05
CA PRO A 6 -0.48 15.51 39.61
C PRO A 6 -0.09 14.13 39.04
N SER A 7 -0.98 13.50 38.27
CA SER A 7 -0.58 12.38 37.42
C SER A 7 0.35 12.88 36.32
N GLY A 8 1.66 12.82 36.61
CA GLY A 8 2.67 12.71 35.59
C GLY A 8 2.59 11.34 34.93
N THR A 9 2.45 11.33 33.60
CA THR A 9 3.09 10.39 32.67
C THR A 9 2.96 11.02 31.28
N GLU A 10 4.01 11.74 30.87
CA GLU A 10 4.39 11.87 29.45
C GLU A 10 4.83 10.48 28.93
N PRO A 11 5.04 10.22 27.62
CA PRO A 11 4.66 10.93 26.39
C PRO A 11 3.92 9.98 25.41
N GLY A 12 2.79 10.40 24.84
CA GLY A 12 2.15 9.70 23.72
C GLY A 12 2.80 10.01 22.37
N ALA A 13 4.13 10.12 22.32
CA ALA A 13 4.89 10.32 21.09
C ALA A 13 5.84 9.13 20.92
N ALA A 14 5.34 8.08 20.28
CA ALA A 14 6.06 7.16 19.39
C ALA A 14 5.21 5.89 19.24
N SER A 15 4.17 5.97 18.41
CA SER A 15 3.90 4.82 17.57
C SER A 15 5.11 4.66 16.66
N THR A 16 6.11 3.93 17.13
CA THR A 16 7.07 3.30 16.24
C THR A 16 6.78 1.80 16.27
N PRO A 17 5.67 1.32 15.65
CA PRO A 17 5.79 0.04 14.99
C PRO A 17 6.92 0.20 13.97
N GLY A 18 7.85 -0.75 13.98
CA GLY A 18 8.99 -0.71 13.09
C GLY A 18 8.55 -0.64 11.63
N ASP A 19 9.55 -0.59 10.77
CA ASP A 19 9.55 -0.76 9.31
C ASP A 19 8.90 -2.11 8.85
N GLU A 20 7.80 -2.52 9.46
CA GLU A 20 7.04 -3.72 9.22
C GLU A 20 6.02 -3.42 8.13
N LYS A 21 6.53 -3.17 6.91
CA LYS A 21 5.88 -3.40 5.61
C LYS A 21 4.35 -3.59 5.70
N GLN A 22 3.62 -2.56 6.13
CA GLN A 22 2.20 -2.74 6.37
C GLN A 22 1.52 -2.87 5.01
N ARG A 23 1.20 -4.11 4.66
CA ARG A 23 0.49 -4.42 3.42
C ARG A 23 -0.99 -4.25 3.69
N HIS A 24 -1.58 -3.29 2.99
CA HIS A 24 -3.01 -3.09 2.97
C HIS A 24 -3.60 -4.02 1.91
N VAL A 25 -4.63 -4.78 2.28
CA VAL A 25 -5.33 -5.67 1.35
C VAL A 25 -6.66 -5.03 0.97
N PHE A 26 -6.98 -5.03 -0.32
CA PHE A 26 -8.29 -4.60 -0.81
C PHE A 26 -8.80 -5.50 -1.94
N VAL A 27 -10.11 -5.45 -2.16
CA VAL A 27 -10.78 -6.22 -3.21
C VAL A 27 -11.37 -5.27 -4.25
N TYR A 28 -11.10 -5.51 -5.52
CA TYR A 28 -11.63 -4.72 -6.64
C TYR A 28 -12.11 -5.63 -7.77
N ARG A 29 -13.40 -5.55 -8.12
CA ARG A 29 -14.04 -6.40 -9.15
C ARG A 29 -13.74 -7.90 -8.98
N GLY A 30 -13.73 -8.39 -7.74
CA GLY A 30 -13.45 -9.79 -7.40
C GLY A 30 -11.96 -10.16 -7.36
N TRP A 31 -11.05 -9.25 -7.71
CA TRP A 31 -9.61 -9.42 -7.56
C TRP A 31 -9.13 -8.91 -6.21
N ARG A 32 -8.29 -9.67 -5.53
CA ARG A 32 -7.63 -9.28 -4.28
C ARG A 32 -6.24 -8.74 -4.56
N PHE A 33 -5.90 -7.62 -3.94
CA PHE A 33 -4.58 -7.02 -4.04
C PHE A 33 -4.06 -6.70 -2.65
N ALA A 34 -2.77 -6.93 -2.45
CA ALA A 34 -2.00 -6.38 -1.35
C ALA A 34 -1.13 -5.23 -1.88
N TYR A 35 -1.16 -4.08 -1.23
CA TYR A 35 -0.31 -2.94 -1.58
C TYR A 35 0.40 -2.39 -0.35
N SER A 36 1.61 -1.88 -0.55
CA SER A 36 2.43 -1.27 0.49
C SER A 36 3.31 -0.18 -0.10
N ALA A 37 3.86 0.66 0.76
CA ALA A 37 4.78 1.71 0.36
C ALA A 37 6.08 1.64 1.19
N PRO A 38 6.95 0.64 0.98
CA PRO A 38 8.22 0.58 1.69
C PRO A 38 9.05 1.85 1.47
N ARG A 39 9.64 2.36 2.56
CA ARG A 39 10.58 3.47 2.51
C ARG A 39 11.95 2.97 2.03
N THR A 40 12.55 3.68 1.09
CA THR A 40 13.88 3.37 0.58
C THR A 40 14.96 3.99 1.46
N LYS A 41 16.20 3.54 1.26
CA LYS A 41 17.40 4.14 1.90
C LYS A 41 17.59 5.63 1.58
N THR A 42 17.03 6.10 0.47
CA THR A 42 17.09 7.52 0.05
C THR A 42 15.97 8.36 0.68
N GLY A 43 15.12 7.75 1.52
CA GLY A 43 14.08 8.45 2.27
C GLY A 43 12.75 8.62 1.54
N VAL A 44 12.66 8.18 0.28
CA VAL A 44 11.43 8.20 -0.54
C VAL A 44 10.64 6.90 -0.36
N TYR A 45 9.36 6.91 -0.72
CA TYR A 45 8.47 5.77 -0.65
C TYR A 45 8.21 5.20 -2.04
N ARG A 46 8.24 3.87 -2.18
CA ARG A 46 7.94 3.19 -3.46
C ARG A 46 6.63 2.41 -3.35
N PRO A 47 5.66 2.61 -4.25
CA PRO A 47 4.48 1.75 -4.33
C PRO A 47 4.92 0.33 -4.66
N VAL A 48 4.35 -0.64 -3.96
CA VAL A 48 4.48 -2.06 -4.27
C VAL A 48 3.09 -2.65 -4.26
N VAL A 49 2.73 -3.33 -5.35
CA VAL A 49 1.43 -3.98 -5.51
C VAL A 49 1.63 -5.45 -5.82
N ILE A 50 0.86 -6.30 -5.15
CA ILE A 50 0.83 -7.75 -5.34
C ILE A 50 -0.62 -8.14 -5.62
N CYS A 51 -0.86 -8.76 -6.76
CA CYS A 51 -2.12 -9.41 -7.08
C CYS A 51 -2.15 -10.76 -6.37
N LEU A 52 -3.17 -10.98 -5.55
CA LEU A 52 -3.44 -12.24 -4.87
C LEU A 52 -4.46 -13.11 -5.63
N GLY A 53 -4.87 -12.67 -6.83
CA GLY A 53 -5.88 -13.31 -7.66
C GLY A 53 -7.32 -13.18 -7.16
N GLN A 54 -8.22 -14.00 -7.69
CA GLN A 54 -9.65 -14.04 -7.37
C GLN A 54 -10.00 -15.20 -6.41
N GLY A 55 -9.21 -16.29 -6.38
CA GLY A 55 -9.41 -17.51 -5.58
C GLY A 55 -8.26 -17.84 -4.61
N SER A 56 -8.42 -18.90 -3.83
CA SER A 56 -7.45 -19.30 -2.78
C SER A 56 -6.18 -19.95 -3.33
N ASP A 57 -6.18 -20.33 -4.61
CA ASP A 57 -5.08 -21.04 -5.30
C ASP A 57 -4.32 -20.16 -6.30
N ASP A 58 -4.66 -18.86 -6.35
CA ASP A 58 -4.04 -17.96 -7.31
C ASP A 58 -2.64 -17.54 -6.84
N GLN A 59 -1.68 -17.63 -7.76
CA GLN A 59 -0.30 -17.28 -7.50
C GLN A 59 -0.15 -15.77 -7.25
N GLU A 60 0.43 -15.42 -6.10
CA GLU A 60 0.80 -14.04 -5.80
C GLU A 60 1.74 -13.50 -6.88
N THR A 61 1.30 -12.48 -7.60
CA THR A 61 2.06 -11.85 -8.68
C THR A 61 2.33 -10.41 -8.34
N MET A 62 3.60 -10.02 -8.23
CA MET A 62 3.97 -8.61 -8.11
C MET A 62 3.66 -7.90 -9.44
N LEU A 63 2.94 -6.79 -9.37
CA LEU A 63 2.64 -6.00 -10.55
C LEU A 63 3.89 -5.21 -10.98
N PRO A 64 4.11 -5.04 -12.29
CA PRO A 64 5.15 -4.15 -12.78
C PRO A 64 4.80 -2.70 -12.44
N ASP A 65 5.81 -1.89 -12.18
CA ASP A 65 5.64 -0.47 -11.88
C ASP A 65 5.02 0.28 -13.08
N ASP A 66 4.04 1.15 -12.81
CA ASP A 66 3.30 1.89 -13.84
C ASP A 66 4.09 3.06 -14.45
N THR A 67 5.20 3.46 -13.82
CA THR A 67 6.06 4.57 -14.25
C THR A 67 7.51 4.31 -13.84
N ASP A 68 8.48 4.88 -14.56
CA ASP A 68 9.91 4.79 -14.19
C ASP A 68 10.22 5.60 -12.91
N GLU A 69 9.42 6.63 -12.60
CA GLU A 69 9.59 7.48 -11.42
C GLU A 69 8.60 7.12 -10.30
N ILE A 70 8.86 5.99 -9.64
CA ILE A 70 8.06 5.50 -8.50
C ILE A 70 8.56 6.00 -7.13
N ALA A 71 9.15 7.20 -7.05
CA ALA A 71 9.72 7.74 -5.82
C ALA A 71 8.85 8.88 -5.25
N TYR A 72 8.09 8.58 -4.19
CA TYR A 72 7.20 9.56 -3.56
C TYR A 72 7.81 10.14 -2.28
N ALA A 73 7.50 11.42 -2.01
CA ALA A 73 7.94 12.10 -0.80
C ALA A 73 7.21 11.58 0.45
N THR A 74 5.97 11.11 0.30
CA THR A 74 5.15 10.60 1.40
C THR A 74 4.62 9.18 1.15
N GLU A 75 4.39 8.44 2.24
CA GLU A 75 3.81 7.11 2.20
C GLU A 75 2.39 7.12 1.61
N ALA A 76 1.58 8.12 1.98
CA ALA A 76 0.19 8.25 1.51
C ALA A 76 0.09 8.42 -0.01
N GLU A 77 1.04 9.14 -0.63
CA GLU A 77 1.11 9.28 -2.09
C GLU A 77 1.45 7.96 -2.76
N ALA A 78 2.48 7.26 -2.26
CA ALA A 78 2.85 5.94 -2.76
C ALA A 78 1.71 4.93 -2.63
N LEU A 79 0.99 4.90 -1.50
CA LEU A 79 -0.15 4.00 -1.29
C LEU A 79 -1.31 4.30 -2.25
N ARG A 80 -1.62 5.58 -2.48
CA ARG A 80 -2.64 5.98 -3.47
C ARG A 80 -2.24 5.54 -4.87
N HIS A 81 -0.98 5.70 -5.24
CA HIS A 81 -0.49 5.26 -6.55
C HIS A 81 -0.55 3.74 -6.69
N ALA A 82 -0.14 3.00 -5.66
CA ALA A 82 -0.21 1.54 -5.63
C ALA A 82 -1.68 1.06 -5.82
N GLN A 83 -2.64 1.74 -5.20
CA GLN A 83 -4.06 1.44 -5.39
C GLN A 83 -4.54 1.74 -6.81
N GLN A 84 -4.14 2.86 -7.40
CA GLN A 84 -4.48 3.22 -8.79
C GLN A 84 -3.92 2.21 -9.80
N GLN A 85 -2.67 1.80 -9.62
CA GLN A 85 -2.00 0.78 -10.42
C GLN A 85 -2.74 -0.57 -10.38
N ALA A 86 -3.16 -1.01 -9.19
CA ALA A 86 -3.98 -2.21 -9.04
C ALA A 86 -5.31 -2.11 -9.80
N MET A 87 -6.00 -0.97 -9.69
CA MET A 87 -7.26 -0.75 -10.42
C MET A 87 -7.03 -0.79 -11.92
N ARG A 88 -6.00 -0.10 -12.43
CA ARG A 88 -5.64 -0.08 -13.85
C ARG A 88 -5.34 -1.48 -14.38
N TRP A 89 -4.55 -2.26 -13.64
CA TRP A 89 -4.22 -3.64 -14.00
C TRP A 89 -5.46 -4.54 -14.15
N VAL A 90 -6.48 -4.33 -13.31
CA VAL A 90 -7.78 -5.02 -13.42
C VAL A 90 -8.54 -4.52 -14.64
N HIS A 91 -8.54 -3.22 -14.90
CA HIS A 91 -9.19 -2.65 -16.09
C HIS A 91 -8.59 -3.21 -17.39
N ASP A 92 -7.27 -3.33 -17.48
CA ASP A 92 -6.59 -3.90 -18.66
C ASP A 92 -6.96 -5.37 -18.91
N ARG A 93 -7.31 -6.13 -17.85
CA ARG A 93 -7.70 -7.55 -17.94
C ARG A 93 -9.18 -7.81 -18.06
N THR A 94 -10.00 -6.97 -17.44
CA THR A 94 -11.47 -7.12 -17.41
C THR A 94 -12.18 -6.27 -18.45
N GLY A 95 -11.50 -5.28 -19.02
CA GLY A 95 -12.00 -4.46 -20.12
C GLY A 95 -11.52 -5.01 -21.45
N ASP A 96 -12.10 -6.11 -21.93
CA ASP A 96 -12.23 -6.54 -23.33
C ASP A 96 -11.04 -6.39 -24.31
N GLY A 97 -9.79 -6.18 -23.88
CA GLY A 97 -8.62 -6.16 -24.75
C GLY A 97 -8.78 -5.34 -26.04
N GLN A 98 -9.62 -4.30 -26.08
CA GLN A 98 -9.82 -3.48 -27.30
C GLN A 98 -8.72 -2.43 -27.47
N GLY A 99 -7.49 -2.80 -27.09
CA GLY A 99 -6.26 -2.19 -27.58
C GLY A 99 -5.59 -3.14 -28.57
N GLN A 100 -6.33 -3.66 -29.54
CA GLN A 100 -5.76 -4.39 -30.67
C GLN A 100 -5.79 -3.50 -31.91
N LEU A 101 -4.59 -3.18 -32.39
CA LEU A 101 -4.18 -2.55 -33.66
C LEU A 101 -4.12 -1.02 -33.71
#